data_AF-A0A254QIH0-F1
#
_entry.id   AF-A0A254QIH0-F1
#
_cell.length_a   1.000
_cell.length_b   1.000
_cell.length_c   1.000
_cell.angle_alpha   90.00
_cell.angle_beta   90.00
_cell.angle_gamma   90.00
#
_symmetry.space_group_name_H-M   'P 1'
#
loop_
_entity.id
_entity.type
_entity.pdbx_description
1 polymer ?
#
loop_
_entity_poly.entity_id
_entity_poly.type
_entity_poly.pdbx_seq_one_letter_code
_entity_poly.pdbx_strand_id
1 'polypeptide(L)'
;MLRVFLEVGAHSKLNDDGRFTLFLRAATNAHIQLLFQYNVEYPKPTKYGETPLSSIFYNPDLERIRCYMEQGVPIDELRCTPIHLAILFDPLSVKEAILQHPTQLEQKDRWSRTPLILACLMGELNAVQALVAAGSNLRAVDHVASGATHFAAKSETPAVMKFLIEQGLTGLELDEFGHTPLKDAVAFDRDAVVDYLVEQIDSVEQRLLALDDALYYAASPKMAFKLMNLGANPMRLDSEMRAQMNPSTAYPFSLDQVTLEQFQAARKPSLGVSNPQEWNEPFWQAMIVSRDTAYGAIVHFDVERNYGAPRENPVWCASRFGQSMTFLPDGRVIEIAGEHEDGYDPDFCIYNDVFVHEPGQAPRVFLYPSQVFPPTDFHTATLVGDWIYIIGSLGYQEDRNLNKCPVYRLNVQTMSIEYVETSGTDPGRVCRHRARLVNDGQILIRDGQLCANSIKYGTPHEVMIFDTHTHVWLRPT
;
A
#
# COMPACT_ATOMS: atom_id res chain seq x y z
N MET A 1 -31.22 4.72 14.26
CA MET A 1 -31.33 5.95 13.44
C MET A 1 -32.18 5.74 12.19
N LEU A 2 -31.88 4.76 11.30
CA LEU A 2 -32.67 4.49 10.07
C LEU A 2 -34.18 4.34 10.32
N ARG A 3 -34.59 3.53 11.31
CA ARG A 3 -36.01 3.33 11.66
C ARG A 3 -36.77 4.63 11.90
N VAL A 4 -36.17 5.56 12.63
CA VAL A 4 -36.79 6.87 12.94
C VAL A 4 -37.04 7.66 11.65
N PHE A 5 -36.09 7.66 10.70
CA PHE A 5 -36.27 8.30 9.39
C PHE A 5 -37.38 7.66 8.56
N LEU A 6 -37.55 6.35 8.65
CA LEU A 6 -38.61 5.64 7.94
C LEU A 6 -39.99 5.90 8.57
N GLU A 7 -40.08 5.93 9.90
CA GLU A 7 -41.32 6.24 10.65
C GLU A 7 -41.87 7.63 10.36
N VAL A 8 -41.00 8.64 10.19
CA VAL A 8 -41.42 10.00 9.80
C VAL A 8 -41.69 10.15 8.30
N GLY A 9 -41.58 9.07 7.52
CA GLY A 9 -41.90 9.05 6.09
C GLY A 9 -40.88 9.77 5.20
N ALA A 10 -39.65 10.01 5.65
CA ALA A 10 -38.64 10.76 4.89
C ALA A 10 -38.30 10.11 3.53
N HIS A 11 -38.45 8.78 3.43
CA HIS A 11 -38.20 8.00 2.22
C HIS A 11 -39.17 8.31 1.07
N SER A 12 -40.38 8.82 1.36
CA SER A 12 -41.40 9.14 0.34
C SER A 12 -40.98 10.24 -0.64
N LYS A 13 -39.95 11.02 -0.29
CA LYS A 13 -39.40 12.11 -1.12
C LYS A 13 -38.18 11.69 -1.95
N LEU A 14 -37.67 10.47 -1.77
CA LEU A 14 -36.49 10.02 -2.50
C LEU A 14 -36.87 9.72 -3.96
N ASN A 15 -36.00 10.13 -4.88
CA ASN A 15 -36.00 9.65 -6.26
C ASN A 15 -35.27 8.29 -6.35
N ASP A 16 -35.13 7.74 -7.56
CA ASP A 16 -34.42 6.47 -7.77
C ASP A 16 -32.97 6.52 -7.28
N ASP A 17 -32.23 7.60 -7.54
CA ASP A 17 -30.84 7.74 -7.08
C ASP A 17 -30.72 7.76 -5.54
N GLY A 18 -31.67 8.44 -4.88
CA GLY A 18 -31.76 8.48 -3.42
C GLY A 18 -32.09 7.11 -2.83
N ARG A 19 -33.01 6.37 -3.46
CA ARG A 19 -33.34 4.98 -3.07
C ARG A 19 -32.18 4.03 -3.35
N PHE A 20 -31.51 4.15 -4.49
CA PHE A 20 -30.30 3.41 -4.84
C PHE A 20 -29.24 3.56 -3.76
N THR A 21 -28.94 4.81 -3.38
CA THR A 21 -27.98 5.12 -2.32
C THR A 21 -28.44 4.53 -0.97
N LEU A 22 -29.73 4.64 -0.65
CA LEU A 22 -30.28 4.12 0.60
C LEU A 22 -30.14 2.59 0.72
N PHE A 23 -30.49 1.85 -0.34
CA PHE A 23 -30.34 0.39 -0.38
C PHE A 23 -28.87 -0.05 -0.40
N LEU A 24 -28.01 0.65 -1.14
CA LEU A 24 -26.57 0.33 -1.15
C LEU A 24 -25.95 0.51 0.24
N ARG A 25 -26.31 1.59 0.94
CA ARG A 25 -25.86 1.89 2.31
C ARG A 25 -26.58 1.10 3.41
N ALA A 26 -27.53 0.24 3.07
CA ALA A 26 -28.16 -0.65 4.03
C ALA A 26 -27.13 -1.68 4.51
N ALA A 27 -26.47 -1.38 5.62
CA ALA A 27 -25.29 -2.11 6.09
C ALA A 27 -25.57 -3.54 6.58
N THR A 28 -26.83 -3.92 6.78
CA THR A 28 -27.22 -5.24 7.32
C THR A 28 -28.49 -5.74 6.67
N ASN A 29 -28.73 -7.05 6.72
CA ASN A 29 -29.99 -7.66 6.27
C ASN A 29 -31.20 -7.07 7.01
N ALA A 30 -31.06 -6.75 8.30
CA ALA A 30 -32.10 -6.08 9.08
C ALA A 30 -32.44 -4.69 8.53
N HIS A 31 -31.45 -3.93 8.04
CA HIS A 31 -31.72 -2.67 7.36
C HIS A 31 -32.49 -2.88 6.05
N ILE A 32 -32.09 -3.86 5.24
CA ILE A 32 -32.79 -4.19 3.99
C ILE A 32 -34.25 -4.59 4.27
N GLN A 33 -34.47 -5.51 5.21
CA GLN A 33 -35.80 -5.94 5.64
C GLN A 33 -36.65 -4.76 6.13
N LEU A 34 -36.06 -3.84 6.90
CA LEU A 34 -36.76 -2.66 7.40
C LEU A 34 -37.18 -1.71 6.25
N LEU A 35 -36.36 -1.55 5.21
CA LEU A 35 -36.73 -0.75 4.05
C LEU A 35 -37.98 -1.33 3.36
N PHE A 36 -38.02 -2.64 3.13
CA PHE A 36 -39.19 -3.29 2.54
C PHE A 36 -40.41 -3.28 3.48
N GLN A 37 -40.22 -3.45 4.79
CA GLN A 37 -41.30 -3.37 5.78
C GLN A 37 -42.00 -2.01 5.77
N TYR A 38 -41.27 -0.93 5.50
CA TYR A 38 -41.81 0.43 5.36
C TYR A 38 -42.23 0.77 3.92
N ASN A 39 -42.34 -0.22 3.04
CA ASN A 39 -42.72 -0.07 1.63
C ASN A 39 -41.82 0.90 0.85
N VAL A 40 -40.52 0.95 1.16
CA VAL A 40 -39.55 1.66 0.33
C VAL A 40 -39.41 0.88 -0.98
N GLU A 41 -39.85 1.48 -2.08
CA GLU A 41 -39.77 0.87 -3.41
C GLU A 41 -38.31 0.53 -3.77
N TYR A 42 -38.09 -0.65 -4.34
CA TYR A 42 -36.76 -1.00 -4.85
C TYR A 42 -36.41 -0.11 -6.05
N PRO A 43 -35.24 0.55 -6.06
CA PRO A 43 -34.89 1.51 -7.10
C PRO A 43 -34.79 0.85 -8.47
N LYS A 44 -35.20 1.59 -9.50
CA LYS A 44 -34.95 1.20 -10.89
C LYS A 44 -33.44 1.21 -11.17
N PRO A 45 -32.99 0.49 -12.21
CA PRO A 45 -31.59 0.55 -12.63
C PRO A 45 -31.15 1.98 -12.95
N THR A 46 -29.91 2.31 -12.60
CA THR A 46 -29.26 3.57 -12.99
C THR A 46 -29.19 3.70 -14.52
N LYS A 47 -28.74 4.85 -15.02
CA LYS A 47 -28.46 5.03 -16.46
C LYS A 47 -27.38 4.07 -17.00
N TYR A 48 -26.59 3.46 -16.13
CA TYR A 48 -25.60 2.43 -16.48
C TYR A 48 -26.15 1.01 -16.28
N GLY A 49 -27.43 0.89 -15.96
CA GLY A 49 -28.15 -0.36 -15.73
C GLY A 49 -27.87 -1.00 -14.38
N GLU A 50 -27.29 -0.29 -13.42
CA GLU A 50 -26.92 -0.82 -12.10
C GLU A 50 -28.09 -0.73 -11.12
N THR A 51 -28.26 -1.74 -10.28
CA THR A 51 -29.14 -1.76 -9.11
C THR A 51 -28.34 -2.05 -7.85
N PRO A 52 -28.89 -1.81 -6.64
CA PRO A 52 -28.23 -2.19 -5.39
C PRO A 52 -27.80 -3.66 -5.34
N LEU A 53 -28.67 -4.57 -5.77
CA LEU A 53 -28.40 -6.01 -5.85
C LEU A 53 -27.26 -6.31 -6.83
N SER A 54 -27.28 -5.69 -8.01
CA SER A 54 -26.16 -5.86 -8.93
C SER A 54 -24.87 -5.35 -8.30
N SER A 55 -24.82 -4.15 -7.74
CA SER A 55 -23.59 -3.57 -7.20
C SER A 55 -22.91 -4.44 -6.13
N ILE A 56 -23.68 -5.15 -5.30
CA ILE A 56 -23.11 -6.06 -4.27
C ILE A 56 -22.65 -7.41 -4.82
N PHE A 57 -22.97 -7.76 -6.06
CA PHE A 57 -22.65 -9.08 -6.63
C PHE A 57 -21.28 -9.11 -7.35
N TYR A 58 -20.58 -7.96 -7.46
CA TYR A 58 -19.15 -7.95 -7.85
C TYR A 58 -18.29 -8.77 -6.88
N ASN A 59 -18.47 -8.56 -5.57
CA ASN A 59 -17.93 -9.38 -4.49
C ASN A 59 -19.11 -9.96 -3.70
N PRO A 60 -19.62 -11.15 -4.08
CA PRO A 60 -20.93 -11.63 -3.66
C PRO A 60 -21.10 -11.71 -2.14
N ASP A 61 -21.87 -10.79 -1.56
CA ASP A 61 -22.43 -10.96 -0.22
C ASP A 61 -23.68 -11.86 -0.32
N LEU A 62 -23.46 -13.16 -0.17
CA LEU A 62 -24.49 -14.18 -0.36
C LEU A 62 -25.69 -13.98 0.56
N GLU A 63 -25.46 -13.52 1.79
CA GLU A 63 -26.51 -13.30 2.78
C GLU A 63 -27.38 -12.10 2.40
N ARG A 64 -26.78 -11.01 1.90
CA ARG A 64 -27.54 -9.87 1.37
C ARG A 64 -28.28 -10.23 0.09
N ILE A 65 -27.69 -11.01 -0.81
CA ILE A 65 -28.37 -11.47 -2.02
C ILE A 65 -29.58 -12.34 -1.66
N ARG A 66 -29.43 -13.31 -0.74
CA ARG A 66 -30.56 -14.11 -0.22
C ARG A 66 -31.63 -13.21 0.41
N CYS A 67 -31.23 -12.22 1.20
CA CYS A 67 -32.17 -11.27 1.79
C CYS A 67 -32.98 -10.52 0.72
N TYR A 68 -32.36 -10.05 -0.37
CA TYR A 68 -33.10 -9.42 -1.47
C TYR A 68 -34.07 -10.39 -2.14
N MET A 69 -33.66 -11.64 -2.37
CA MET A 69 -34.52 -12.68 -2.95
C MET A 69 -35.75 -12.97 -2.08
N GLU A 70 -35.57 -13.07 -0.77
CA GLU A 70 -36.66 -13.28 0.20
C GLU A 70 -37.65 -12.11 0.23
N GLN A 71 -37.19 -10.90 -0.10
CA GLN A 71 -38.06 -9.71 -0.24
C GLN A 71 -38.70 -9.61 -1.64
N GLY A 72 -38.52 -10.63 -2.49
CA GLY A 72 -39.13 -10.71 -3.82
C GLY A 72 -38.42 -9.90 -4.90
N VAL A 73 -37.17 -9.48 -4.67
CA VAL A 73 -36.36 -8.83 -5.71
C VAL A 73 -35.89 -9.88 -6.71
N PRO A 74 -36.21 -9.74 -8.01
CA PRO A 74 -35.76 -10.68 -9.03
C PRO A 74 -34.24 -10.57 -9.24
N ILE A 75 -33.60 -11.71 -9.53
CA ILE A 75 -32.14 -11.80 -9.73
C ILE A 75 -31.75 -11.93 -11.20
N ASP A 76 -32.69 -11.83 -12.14
CA ASP A 76 -32.44 -11.97 -13.58
C ASP A 76 -31.34 -11.04 -14.09
N GLU A 77 -31.23 -9.86 -13.48
CA GLU A 77 -30.21 -8.87 -13.80
C GLU A 77 -28.77 -9.33 -13.53
N LEU A 78 -28.59 -10.31 -12.64
CA LEU A 78 -27.28 -10.92 -12.33
C LEU A 78 -26.81 -11.85 -13.46
N ARG A 79 -27.73 -12.26 -14.35
CA ARG A 79 -27.47 -13.13 -15.50
C ARG A 79 -26.83 -14.47 -15.13
N CYS A 80 -27.06 -14.93 -13.90
CA CYS A 80 -26.56 -16.20 -13.41
C CYS A 80 -27.26 -17.37 -14.11
N THR A 81 -26.48 -18.37 -14.51
CA THR A 81 -27.02 -19.69 -14.93
C THR A 81 -27.28 -20.57 -13.71
N PRO A 82 -28.04 -21.67 -13.86
CA PRO A 82 -28.14 -22.70 -12.83
C PRO A 82 -26.79 -23.13 -12.22
N ILE A 83 -25.72 -23.23 -13.02
CA ILE A 83 -24.38 -23.55 -12.51
C ILE A 83 -23.83 -22.42 -11.62
N HIS A 84 -23.99 -21.14 -12.01
CA HIS A 84 -23.61 -20.02 -11.14
C HIS A 84 -24.40 -20.03 -9.83
N LEU A 85 -25.71 -20.28 -9.90
CA LEU A 85 -26.57 -20.33 -8.71
C LEU A 85 -26.19 -21.47 -7.77
N ALA A 86 -25.80 -22.64 -8.30
CA ALA A 86 -25.27 -23.74 -7.50
C ALA A 86 -23.98 -23.31 -6.78
N ILE A 87 -23.02 -22.69 -7.48
CA ILE A 87 -21.78 -22.19 -6.86
C ILE A 87 -22.06 -21.19 -5.73
N LEU A 88 -23.06 -20.32 -5.89
CA LEU A 88 -23.37 -19.27 -4.92
C LEU A 88 -24.13 -19.78 -3.70
N PHE A 89 -25.06 -20.72 -3.88
CA PHE A 89 -26.05 -21.04 -2.83
C PHE A 89 -26.06 -22.50 -2.39
N ASP A 90 -25.47 -23.40 -3.17
CA ASP A 90 -25.39 -24.82 -2.88
C ASP A 90 -24.16 -25.46 -3.58
N PRO A 91 -22.92 -25.16 -3.14
CA PRO A 91 -21.71 -25.63 -3.82
C PRO A 91 -21.62 -27.16 -3.96
N LEU A 92 -22.36 -27.91 -3.14
CA LEU A 92 -22.42 -29.36 -3.20
C LEU A 92 -23.17 -29.88 -4.43
N SER A 93 -24.13 -29.11 -4.98
CA SER A 93 -24.91 -29.50 -6.16
C SER A 93 -24.33 -29.05 -7.50
N VAL A 94 -23.10 -28.50 -7.51
CA VAL A 94 -22.46 -28.01 -8.74
C VAL A 94 -22.30 -29.12 -9.77
N LYS A 95 -22.02 -30.36 -9.36
CA LYS A 95 -21.91 -31.50 -10.29
C LYS A 95 -23.24 -31.84 -10.95
N GLU A 96 -24.33 -31.86 -10.18
CA GLU A 96 -25.68 -32.07 -10.68
C GLU A 96 -26.09 -30.94 -11.63
N ALA A 97 -25.78 -29.68 -11.29
CA ALA A 97 -26.06 -28.53 -12.14
C ALA A 97 -25.30 -28.61 -13.48
N ILE A 98 -24.03 -29.04 -13.46
CA ILE A 98 -23.24 -29.26 -14.67
C ILE A 98 -23.88 -30.36 -15.54
N LEU A 99 -24.31 -31.48 -14.94
CA LEU A 99 -24.95 -32.58 -15.68
C LEU A 99 -26.28 -32.18 -16.32
N GLN A 100 -27.06 -31.34 -15.64
CA GLN A 100 -28.34 -30.84 -16.15
C GLN A 100 -28.16 -29.74 -17.21
N HIS A 101 -27.06 -28.99 -17.15
CA HIS A 101 -26.82 -27.84 -18.02
C HIS A 101 -25.40 -27.82 -18.65
N PRO A 102 -24.96 -28.89 -19.34
CA PRO A 102 -23.58 -29.04 -19.80
C PRO A 102 -23.12 -27.98 -20.83
N THR A 103 -24.06 -27.30 -21.50
CA THR A 103 -23.77 -26.25 -22.48
C THR A 103 -23.51 -24.88 -21.86
N GLN A 104 -23.63 -24.73 -20.53
CA GLN A 104 -23.53 -23.44 -19.82
C GLN A 104 -22.20 -23.21 -19.11
N LEU A 105 -21.20 -24.08 -19.33
CA LEU A 105 -19.87 -23.98 -18.70
C LEU A 105 -19.12 -22.68 -18.99
N GLU A 106 -19.42 -22.03 -20.11
CA GLU A 106 -18.75 -20.79 -20.56
C GLU A 106 -19.70 -19.59 -20.62
N GLN A 107 -20.96 -19.76 -20.17
CA GLN A 107 -21.90 -18.65 -20.14
C GLN A 107 -21.46 -17.65 -19.08
N LYS A 108 -21.55 -16.35 -19.40
CA LYS A 108 -21.08 -15.28 -18.53
C LYS A 108 -22.20 -14.63 -17.73
N ASP A 109 -21.96 -14.42 -16.44
CA ASP A 109 -22.81 -13.60 -15.57
C ASP A 109 -22.70 -12.10 -15.91
N ARG A 110 -23.32 -11.23 -15.09
CA ARG A 110 -23.32 -9.78 -15.31
C ARG A 110 -21.93 -9.13 -15.24
N TRP A 111 -20.96 -9.68 -14.49
CA TRP A 111 -19.57 -9.18 -14.45
C TRP A 111 -18.68 -9.85 -15.49
N SER A 112 -19.28 -10.54 -16.46
CA SER A 112 -18.57 -11.29 -17.48
C SER A 112 -17.77 -12.48 -16.93
N ARG A 113 -18.14 -13.01 -15.77
CA ARG A 113 -17.50 -14.19 -15.15
C ARG A 113 -18.15 -15.47 -15.66
N THR A 114 -17.36 -16.47 -16.00
CA THR A 114 -17.84 -17.84 -16.22
C THR A 114 -18.09 -18.52 -14.86
N PRO A 115 -18.81 -19.67 -14.83
CA PRO A 115 -18.93 -20.47 -13.62
C PRO A 115 -17.57 -20.80 -12.99
N LEU A 116 -16.54 -21.11 -13.80
CA LEU A 116 -15.19 -21.39 -13.29
C LEU A 116 -14.59 -20.18 -12.58
N ILE A 117 -14.69 -19.00 -13.19
CA ILE A 117 -14.21 -17.75 -12.59
C ILE A 117 -14.93 -17.47 -11.27
N LEU A 118 -16.26 -17.64 -11.23
CA LEU A 118 -17.04 -17.43 -10.02
C LEU A 118 -16.67 -18.42 -8.91
N ALA A 119 -16.49 -19.71 -9.23
CA ALA A 119 -16.03 -20.71 -8.27
C ALA A 119 -14.65 -20.38 -7.69
N CYS A 120 -13.75 -19.81 -8.50
CA CYS A 120 -12.45 -19.35 -8.03
C CYS A 120 -12.58 -18.19 -7.03
N LEU A 121 -13.44 -17.21 -7.32
CA LEU A 121 -13.72 -16.09 -6.41
C LEU A 121 -14.28 -16.57 -5.07
N MET A 122 -15.19 -17.54 -5.11
CA MET A 122 -15.80 -18.11 -3.90
C MET A 122 -14.84 -19.01 -3.10
N GLY A 123 -13.67 -19.37 -3.65
CA GLY A 123 -12.74 -20.29 -2.99
C GLY A 123 -13.21 -21.76 -2.96
N GLU A 124 -14.21 -22.10 -3.76
CA GLU A 124 -14.89 -23.41 -3.74
C GLU A 124 -14.13 -24.47 -4.54
N LEU A 125 -13.10 -25.07 -3.95
CA LEU A 125 -12.22 -26.03 -4.62
C LEU A 125 -12.98 -27.19 -5.29
N ASN A 126 -14.00 -27.74 -4.63
CA ASN A 126 -14.78 -28.84 -5.20
C ASN A 126 -15.53 -28.44 -6.47
N ALA A 127 -16.06 -27.21 -6.50
CA ALA A 127 -16.74 -26.66 -7.67
C ALA A 127 -15.73 -26.40 -8.80
N VAL A 128 -14.56 -25.81 -8.49
CA VAL A 128 -13.47 -25.61 -9.44
C VAL A 128 -13.04 -26.92 -10.08
N GLN A 129 -12.79 -27.95 -9.27
CA GLN A 129 -12.41 -29.28 -9.77
C GLN A 129 -13.49 -29.91 -10.65
N ALA A 130 -14.77 -29.80 -10.28
CA ALA A 130 -15.87 -30.31 -11.07
C ALA A 130 -15.99 -29.62 -12.44
N LEU A 131 -15.84 -28.30 -12.47
CA LEU A 131 -15.89 -27.51 -13.70
C LEU A 131 -14.72 -27.82 -14.63
N VAL A 132 -13.49 -27.89 -14.09
CA VAL A 132 -12.31 -28.27 -14.87
C VAL A 132 -12.45 -29.69 -15.42
N ALA A 133 -12.93 -30.65 -14.63
CA ALA A 133 -13.18 -32.02 -15.09
C ALA A 133 -14.28 -32.10 -16.16
N ALA A 134 -15.24 -31.18 -16.16
CA ALA A 134 -16.30 -31.06 -17.16
C ALA A 134 -15.85 -30.35 -18.45
N GLY A 135 -14.62 -29.84 -18.51
CA GLY A 135 -14.05 -29.20 -19.69
C GLY A 135 -14.23 -27.68 -19.75
N SER A 136 -14.48 -27.02 -18.62
CA SER A 136 -14.45 -25.54 -18.56
C SER A 136 -13.10 -25.00 -19.04
N ASN A 137 -13.14 -23.88 -19.77
CA ASN A 137 -11.95 -23.19 -20.23
C ASN A 137 -11.19 -22.56 -19.06
N LEU A 138 -10.09 -23.20 -18.67
CA LEU A 138 -9.20 -22.74 -17.59
C LEU A 138 -8.62 -21.34 -17.82
N ARG A 139 -8.52 -20.91 -19.09
CA ARG A 139 -7.98 -19.60 -19.49
C ARG A 139 -9.07 -18.58 -19.86
N ALA A 140 -10.31 -18.83 -19.45
CA ALA A 140 -11.37 -17.84 -19.57
C ALA A 140 -11.01 -16.58 -18.77
N VAL A 141 -11.40 -15.42 -19.30
CA VAL A 141 -11.20 -14.12 -18.66
C VAL A 141 -12.50 -13.31 -18.65
N ASP A 142 -12.60 -12.39 -17.71
CA ASP A 142 -13.70 -11.43 -17.63
C ASP A 142 -13.54 -10.27 -18.64
N HIS A 143 -14.17 -9.13 -18.38
CA HIS A 143 -14.12 -7.97 -19.27
C HIS A 143 -12.83 -7.14 -19.16
N VAL A 144 -12.06 -7.31 -18.07
CA VAL A 144 -10.79 -6.63 -17.82
C VAL A 144 -9.59 -7.57 -17.98
N ALA A 145 -9.78 -8.66 -18.73
CA ALA A 145 -8.81 -9.74 -18.93
C ALA A 145 -8.36 -10.45 -17.64
N SER A 146 -9.09 -10.33 -16.52
CA SER A 146 -8.83 -11.09 -15.30
C SER A 146 -9.29 -12.54 -15.43
N GLY A 147 -8.37 -13.49 -15.23
CA GLY A 147 -8.61 -14.93 -15.32
C GLY A 147 -8.75 -15.65 -13.96
N ALA A 148 -8.76 -16.98 -13.97
CA ALA A 148 -8.99 -17.80 -12.79
C ALA A 148 -8.03 -17.50 -11.61
N THR A 149 -6.74 -17.23 -11.87
CA THR A 149 -5.75 -16.93 -10.83
C THR A 149 -6.01 -15.59 -10.14
N HIS A 150 -6.44 -14.56 -10.87
CA HIS A 150 -6.86 -13.28 -10.29
C HIS A 150 -8.03 -13.44 -9.32
N PHE A 151 -9.05 -14.20 -9.70
CA PHE A 151 -10.21 -14.40 -8.84
C PHE A 151 -9.90 -15.35 -7.65
N ALA A 152 -9.08 -16.38 -7.85
CA ALA A 152 -8.60 -17.21 -6.76
C ALA A 152 -7.76 -16.41 -5.75
N ALA A 153 -6.99 -15.43 -6.21
CA ALA A 153 -6.21 -14.52 -5.37
C ALA A 153 -7.08 -13.64 -4.46
N LYS A 154 -8.32 -13.35 -4.85
CA LYS A 154 -9.29 -12.60 -4.04
C LYS A 154 -9.99 -13.45 -2.99
N SER A 155 -9.87 -14.78 -3.07
CA SER A 155 -10.44 -15.73 -2.11
C SER A 155 -9.53 -15.92 -0.89
N GLU A 156 -10.07 -16.39 0.23
CA GLU A 156 -9.29 -16.76 1.43
C GLU A 156 -8.63 -18.14 1.30
N THR A 157 -8.88 -18.87 0.21
CA THR A 157 -8.55 -20.29 0.11
C THR A 157 -7.39 -20.52 -0.85
N PRO A 158 -6.14 -20.69 -0.34
CA PRO A 158 -4.97 -20.94 -1.18
C PRO A 158 -5.07 -22.26 -1.95
N ALA A 159 -5.93 -23.20 -1.54
CA ALA A 159 -6.09 -24.48 -2.20
C ALA A 159 -6.59 -24.35 -3.64
N VAL A 160 -7.44 -23.35 -3.95
CA VAL A 160 -7.85 -23.05 -5.32
C VAL A 160 -6.66 -22.56 -6.13
N MET A 161 -5.91 -21.58 -5.62
CA MET A 161 -4.70 -21.08 -6.29
C MET A 161 -3.71 -22.20 -6.58
N LYS A 162 -3.46 -23.07 -5.58
CA LYS A 162 -2.59 -24.23 -5.72
C LYS A 162 -3.05 -25.17 -6.83
N PHE A 163 -4.33 -25.56 -6.81
CA PHE A 163 -4.89 -26.44 -7.84
C PHE A 163 -4.76 -25.81 -9.24
N LEU A 164 -5.04 -24.52 -9.39
CA LEU A 164 -4.92 -23.82 -10.67
C LEU A 164 -3.49 -23.86 -11.22
N ILE A 165 -2.48 -23.64 -10.37
CA ILE A 165 -1.07 -23.75 -10.78
C ILE A 165 -0.70 -25.20 -11.14
N GLU A 166 -1.20 -26.19 -10.39
CA GLU A 166 -1.04 -27.62 -10.74
C GLU A 166 -1.69 -27.98 -12.09
N GLN A 167 -2.72 -27.25 -12.53
CA GLN A 167 -3.32 -27.38 -13.86
C GLN A 167 -2.56 -26.61 -14.97
N GLY A 168 -1.42 -26.00 -14.65
CA GLY A 168 -0.52 -25.35 -15.63
C GLY A 168 -0.77 -23.85 -15.84
N LEU A 169 -1.46 -23.18 -14.91
CA LEU A 169 -1.39 -21.72 -14.78
C LEU A 169 -0.08 -21.33 -14.07
N THR A 170 0.38 -20.10 -14.32
CA THR A 170 1.66 -19.60 -13.81
C THR A 170 1.53 -18.86 -12.47
N GLY A 171 0.36 -18.30 -12.17
CA GLY A 171 0.19 -17.38 -11.02
C GLY A 171 0.78 -15.98 -11.27
N LEU A 172 1.28 -15.72 -12.47
CA LEU A 172 1.89 -14.46 -12.92
C LEU A 172 1.14 -13.86 -14.11
N GLU A 173 -0.09 -14.32 -14.38
CA GLU A 173 -0.93 -13.78 -15.43
C GLU A 173 -1.13 -12.26 -15.24
N LEU A 174 -1.25 -11.53 -16.35
CA LEU A 174 -1.51 -10.10 -16.32
C LEU A 174 -2.94 -9.83 -16.77
N ASP A 175 -3.65 -8.99 -16.03
CA ASP A 175 -4.92 -8.41 -16.47
C ASP A 175 -4.68 -7.26 -17.49
N GLU A 176 -5.75 -6.59 -17.94
CA GLU A 176 -5.62 -5.48 -18.91
C GLU A 176 -4.82 -4.28 -18.39
N PHE A 177 -4.69 -4.15 -17.07
CA PHE A 177 -3.97 -3.08 -16.39
C PHE A 177 -2.53 -3.47 -16.02
N GLY A 178 -2.10 -4.69 -16.35
CA GLY A 178 -0.80 -5.21 -15.96
C GLY A 178 -0.71 -5.55 -14.47
N HIS A 179 -1.84 -5.84 -13.82
CA HIS A 179 -1.83 -6.40 -12.48
C HIS A 179 -1.55 -7.90 -12.51
N THR A 180 -0.87 -8.40 -11.49
CA THR A 180 -0.65 -9.83 -11.24
C THR A 180 -1.63 -10.33 -10.18
N PRO A 181 -1.92 -11.64 -10.10
CA PRO A 181 -2.67 -12.23 -8.98
C PRO A 181 -2.12 -11.86 -7.59
N LEU A 182 -0.81 -11.64 -7.45
CA LEU A 182 -0.23 -11.18 -6.17
C LEU A 182 -0.79 -9.83 -5.73
N LYS A 183 -1.05 -8.89 -6.65
CA LYS A 183 -1.62 -7.58 -6.34
C LYS A 183 -3.06 -7.72 -5.84
N ASP A 184 -3.85 -8.59 -6.46
CA ASP A 184 -5.20 -8.90 -5.99
C ASP A 184 -5.17 -9.54 -4.59
N ALA A 185 -4.28 -10.51 -4.35
CA ALA A 185 -4.16 -11.13 -3.03
C ALA A 185 -3.80 -10.11 -1.95
N VAL A 186 -2.92 -9.15 -2.26
CA VAL A 186 -2.54 -8.06 -1.36
C VAL A 186 -3.68 -7.07 -1.12
N ALA A 187 -4.40 -6.66 -2.18
CA ALA A 187 -5.55 -5.74 -2.08
C ALA A 187 -6.74 -6.31 -1.32
N PHE A 188 -6.83 -7.65 -1.19
CA PHE A 188 -7.88 -8.34 -0.45
C PHE A 188 -7.38 -8.92 0.89
N ASP A 189 -6.17 -8.56 1.34
CA ASP A 189 -5.55 -9.06 2.59
C ASP A 189 -5.49 -10.60 2.68
N ARG A 190 -5.22 -11.29 1.56
CA ARG A 190 -5.18 -12.76 1.49
C ARG A 190 -3.82 -13.30 1.85
N ASP A 191 -3.48 -13.19 3.15
CA ASP A 191 -2.20 -13.59 3.75
C ASP A 191 -1.64 -14.93 3.22
N ALA A 192 -2.44 -15.99 3.26
CA ALA A 192 -2.01 -17.34 2.86
C ALA A 192 -1.80 -17.48 1.35
N VAL A 193 -2.54 -16.71 0.53
CA VAL A 193 -2.36 -16.73 -0.93
C VAL A 193 -1.13 -15.93 -1.33
N VAL A 194 -0.85 -14.82 -0.63
CA VAL A 194 0.38 -14.05 -0.78
C VAL A 194 1.60 -14.93 -0.53
N ASP A 195 1.63 -15.66 0.60
CA ASP A 195 2.74 -16.57 0.92
C ASP A 195 2.97 -17.59 -0.20
N TYR A 196 1.88 -18.26 -0.62
CA TYR A 196 1.95 -19.27 -1.68
C TYR A 196 2.47 -18.70 -3.01
N LEU A 197 1.93 -17.57 -3.46
CA LEU A 197 2.34 -16.93 -4.73
C LEU A 197 3.80 -16.47 -4.69
N VAL A 198 4.24 -15.88 -3.58
CA VAL A 198 5.63 -15.44 -3.39
C VAL A 198 6.60 -16.62 -3.41
N GLU A 199 6.21 -17.76 -2.84
CA GLU A 199 6.97 -19.02 -2.88
C GLU A 199 7.09 -19.59 -4.30
N GLN A 200 6.09 -19.38 -5.17
CA GLN A 200 6.15 -19.85 -6.56
C GLN A 200 7.10 -19.03 -7.46
N ILE A 201 7.57 -17.87 -6.99
CA ILE A 201 8.50 -17.04 -7.77
C ILE A 201 9.94 -17.46 -7.45
N ASP A 202 10.54 -18.28 -8.31
CA ASP A 202 11.90 -18.81 -8.12
C ASP A 202 12.98 -17.70 -8.10
N SER A 203 12.86 -16.73 -9.00
CA SER A 203 13.83 -15.63 -9.09
C SER A 203 13.62 -14.62 -7.96
N VAL A 204 14.66 -14.45 -7.14
CA VAL A 204 14.68 -13.43 -6.07
C VAL A 204 14.41 -12.03 -6.64
N GLU A 205 14.96 -11.71 -7.81
CA GLU A 205 14.74 -10.42 -8.46
C GLU A 205 13.28 -10.21 -8.84
N GLN A 206 12.67 -11.19 -9.52
CA GLN A 206 11.26 -11.12 -9.91
C GLN A 206 10.35 -11.06 -8.69
N ARG A 207 10.67 -11.81 -7.63
CA ARG A 207 9.92 -11.82 -6.37
C ARG A 207 9.89 -10.43 -5.75
N LEU A 208 11.05 -9.78 -5.64
CA LEU A 208 11.15 -8.45 -5.05
C LEU A 208 10.49 -7.37 -5.94
N LEU A 209 10.54 -7.50 -7.27
CA LEU A 209 9.79 -6.61 -8.16
C LEU A 209 8.27 -6.77 -7.94
N ALA A 210 7.79 -8.00 -7.86
CA ALA A 210 6.38 -8.29 -7.61
C ALA A 210 5.92 -7.78 -6.23
N LEU A 211 6.75 -7.93 -5.20
CA LEU A 211 6.49 -7.41 -3.85
C LEU A 211 6.42 -5.88 -3.81
N ASP A 212 7.36 -5.19 -4.46
CA ASP A 212 7.35 -3.73 -4.56
C ASP A 212 6.12 -3.19 -5.28
N ASP A 213 5.74 -3.86 -6.36
CA ASP A 213 4.57 -3.47 -7.15
C ASP A 213 3.26 -3.80 -6.44
N ALA A 214 3.24 -4.82 -5.59
CA ALA A 214 2.09 -5.17 -4.77
C ALA A 214 1.96 -4.30 -3.51
N LEU A 215 3.07 -3.83 -2.93
CA LEU A 215 3.06 -3.04 -1.69
C LEU A 215 2.18 -1.79 -1.78
N TYR A 216 2.14 -1.15 -2.95
CA TYR A 216 1.27 0.00 -3.20
C TYR A 216 -0.22 -0.31 -3.00
N TYR A 217 -0.63 -1.57 -3.21
CA TYR A 217 -2.02 -2.01 -3.11
C TYR A 217 -2.34 -2.65 -1.75
N ALA A 218 -1.45 -2.58 -0.77
CA ALA A 218 -1.70 -3.15 0.55
C ALA A 218 -2.97 -2.53 1.16
N ALA A 219 -3.94 -3.37 1.51
CA ALA A 219 -5.20 -2.90 2.11
C ALA A 219 -5.08 -2.61 3.61
N SER A 220 -4.04 -3.14 4.26
CA SER A 220 -3.83 -2.99 5.71
C SER A 220 -2.36 -2.80 6.10
N PRO A 221 -2.08 -2.13 7.23
CA PRO A 221 -0.73 -2.05 7.83
C PRO A 221 -0.09 -3.41 8.05
N LYS A 222 -0.90 -4.43 8.40
CA LYS A 222 -0.44 -5.81 8.61
C LYS A 222 0.12 -6.39 7.31
N MET A 223 -0.60 -6.25 6.20
CA MET A 223 -0.15 -6.75 4.90
C MET A 223 1.06 -5.96 4.38
N ALA A 224 1.06 -4.63 4.53
CA ALA A 224 2.21 -3.81 4.18
C ALA A 224 3.48 -4.25 4.95
N PHE A 225 3.36 -4.45 6.27
CA PHE A 225 4.46 -4.94 7.10
C PHE A 225 4.96 -6.32 6.67
N LYS A 226 4.05 -7.24 6.34
CA LYS A 226 4.39 -8.56 5.80
C LYS A 226 5.20 -8.45 4.50
N LEU A 227 4.75 -7.65 3.54
CA LEU A 227 5.45 -7.48 2.26
C LEU A 227 6.84 -6.87 2.47
N MET A 228 6.98 -5.89 3.37
CA MET A 228 8.28 -5.32 3.71
C MET A 228 9.23 -6.36 4.37
N ASN A 229 8.71 -7.23 5.24
CA ASN A 229 9.50 -8.34 5.79
C ASN A 229 9.92 -9.37 4.72
N LEU A 230 9.13 -9.52 3.65
CA LEU A 230 9.49 -10.31 2.48
C LEU A 230 10.51 -9.58 1.56
N GLY A 231 10.77 -8.30 1.81
CA GLY A 231 11.78 -7.49 1.13
C GLY A 231 11.20 -6.42 0.19
N ALA A 232 9.90 -6.14 0.24
CA ALA A 232 9.32 -5.02 -0.49
C ALA A 232 9.95 -3.69 -0.03
N ASN A 233 10.20 -2.79 -0.98
CA ASN A 233 10.77 -1.48 -0.71
C ASN A 233 9.74 -0.56 -0.02
N PRO A 234 9.98 -0.12 1.24
CA PRO A 234 9.08 0.79 1.97
C PRO A 234 8.80 2.11 1.25
N MET A 235 9.60 2.50 0.24
CA MET A 235 9.38 3.70 -0.57
C MET A 235 8.20 3.58 -1.53
N ARG A 236 7.64 2.38 -1.69
CA ARG A 236 6.44 2.13 -2.52
C ARG A 236 5.14 2.31 -1.75
N LEU A 237 5.21 2.47 -0.42
CA LEU A 237 4.03 2.83 0.38
C LEU A 237 3.52 4.20 -0.06
N ASP A 238 2.21 4.29 -0.28
CA ASP A 238 1.56 5.58 -0.47
C ASP A 238 1.51 6.38 0.84
N SER A 239 1.12 7.65 0.75
CA SER A 239 1.06 8.54 1.92
C SER A 239 0.06 8.07 2.97
N GLU A 240 -1.04 7.43 2.56
CA GLU A 240 -2.10 6.99 3.45
C GLU A 240 -1.63 5.79 4.29
N MET A 241 -1.06 4.76 3.64
CA MET A 241 -0.51 3.60 4.33
C MET A 241 0.66 4.00 5.23
N ARG A 242 1.55 4.90 4.79
CA ARG A 242 2.62 5.44 5.66
C ARG A 242 2.06 6.11 6.92
N ALA A 243 0.92 6.81 6.81
CA ALA A 243 0.26 7.40 7.96
C ALA A 243 -0.32 6.32 8.88
N GLN A 244 -1.04 5.33 8.33
CA GLN A 244 -1.61 4.22 9.10
C GLN A 244 -0.55 3.37 9.82
N MET A 245 0.64 3.24 9.23
CA MET A 245 1.76 2.49 9.82
C MET A 245 2.55 3.29 10.86
N ASN A 246 2.31 4.59 11.00
CA ASN A 246 2.99 5.41 11.99
C ASN A 246 2.24 5.37 13.34
N PRO A 247 2.84 4.82 14.41
CA PRO A 247 2.18 4.68 15.70
C PRO A 247 1.88 6.01 16.42
N SER A 248 2.55 7.10 16.04
CA SER A 248 2.32 8.43 16.60
C SER A 248 1.07 9.13 16.06
N THR A 249 0.45 8.66 14.97
CA THR A 249 -0.78 9.28 14.42
C THR A 249 -1.99 9.12 15.36
N ALA A 250 -1.94 8.16 16.30
CA ALA A 250 -2.94 8.00 17.35
C ALA A 250 -2.80 9.04 18.49
N TYR A 251 -1.70 9.80 18.52
CA TYR A 251 -1.49 10.84 19.51
C TYR A 251 -2.40 12.04 19.19
N PRO A 252 -3.24 12.54 20.11
CA PRO A 252 -4.25 13.57 19.80
C PRO A 252 -3.64 14.98 19.78
N PHE A 253 -2.77 15.24 18.81
CA PHE A 253 -2.08 16.52 18.65
C PHE A 253 -2.07 16.99 17.18
N SER A 254 -2.50 18.22 16.91
CA SER A 254 -2.65 18.81 15.59
C SER A 254 -2.25 20.29 15.59
N LEU A 255 -2.27 20.91 14.40
CA LEU A 255 -1.98 22.33 14.23
C LEU A 255 -2.96 23.23 15.00
N ASP A 256 -4.19 22.79 15.27
CA ASP A 256 -5.20 23.55 16.03
C ASP A 256 -4.74 23.90 17.46
N GLN A 257 -3.78 23.15 18.00
CA GLN A 257 -3.23 23.35 19.34
C GLN A 257 -1.92 24.17 19.34
N VAL A 258 -1.44 24.57 18.16
CA VAL A 258 -0.20 25.35 17.99
C VAL A 258 -0.56 26.82 17.78
N THR A 259 0.13 27.72 18.49
CA THR A 259 -0.09 29.17 18.33
C THR A 259 0.68 29.73 17.14
N LEU A 260 0.24 30.87 16.59
CA LEU A 260 0.97 31.59 15.54
C LEU A 260 2.42 31.93 15.96
N GLU A 261 2.64 32.27 17.24
CA GLU A 261 3.98 32.56 17.78
C GLU A 261 4.88 31.30 17.77
N GLN A 262 4.34 30.15 18.20
CA GLN A 262 5.05 28.88 18.16
C GLN A 262 5.38 28.46 16.72
N PHE A 263 4.42 28.64 15.79
CA PHE A 263 4.66 28.45 14.37
C PHE A 263 5.79 29.36 13.88
N GLN A 264 5.71 30.67 14.11
CA GLN A 264 6.72 31.61 13.62
C GLN A 264 8.12 31.33 14.18
N ALA A 265 8.22 30.90 15.44
CA ALA A 265 9.47 30.56 16.10
C ALA A 265 10.12 29.29 15.52
N ALA A 266 9.32 28.26 15.21
CA ALA A 266 9.80 26.93 14.85
C ALA A 266 9.59 26.56 13.37
N ARG A 267 9.00 27.41 12.53
CA ARG A 267 8.65 27.07 11.13
C ARG A 267 9.84 26.75 10.24
N LYS A 268 11.06 27.15 10.61
CA LYS A 268 12.23 26.97 9.75
C LYS A 268 12.93 25.63 10.04
N PRO A 269 13.45 24.94 9.01
CA PRO A 269 14.38 23.84 9.21
C PRO A 269 15.58 24.29 10.05
N SER A 270 16.02 23.42 10.95
CA SER A 270 17.12 23.70 11.88
C SER A 270 18.11 22.54 11.91
N LEU A 271 19.41 22.86 12.01
CA LEU A 271 20.47 21.88 12.18
C LEU A 271 20.77 21.69 13.67
N GLY A 272 21.11 20.47 14.05
CA GLY A 272 21.49 20.15 15.43
C GLY A 272 22.87 20.68 15.79
N VAL A 273 23.09 20.93 17.07
CA VAL A 273 24.41 21.32 17.62
C VAL A 273 25.15 20.16 18.31
N SER A 274 24.49 19.01 18.49
CA SER A 274 25.06 17.80 19.11
C SER A 274 24.57 16.53 18.40
N ASN A 275 25.21 15.38 18.67
CA ASN A 275 24.87 14.10 18.07
C ASN A 275 24.28 13.12 19.13
N PRO A 276 22.95 12.97 19.19
CA PRO A 276 21.93 13.84 18.61
C PRO A 276 21.65 15.08 19.48
N GLN A 277 20.84 16.01 18.97
CA GLN A 277 20.13 17.00 19.76
C GLN A 277 18.64 16.67 19.75
N GLU A 278 18.05 16.43 20.91
CA GLU A 278 16.59 16.25 21.01
C GLU A 278 15.88 17.60 20.79
N TRP A 279 14.81 17.57 20.01
CA TRP A 279 14.06 18.75 19.58
C TRP A 279 12.58 18.59 19.93
N ASN A 280 12.05 19.55 20.68
CA ASN A 280 10.71 19.46 21.28
C ASN A 280 9.91 20.73 20.99
N GLU A 281 9.64 20.95 19.70
CA GLU A 281 8.83 22.08 19.24
C GLU A 281 7.39 21.65 18.95
N PRO A 282 6.36 22.30 19.53
CA PRO A 282 4.95 21.97 19.30
C PRO A 282 4.58 21.96 17.81
N PHE A 283 5.06 22.93 17.03
CA PHE A 283 4.79 22.95 15.59
C PHE A 283 5.25 21.67 14.88
N TRP A 284 6.46 21.18 15.19
CA TRP A 284 7.02 19.99 14.55
C TRP A 284 6.25 18.74 14.97
N GLN A 285 5.90 18.62 16.25
CA GLN A 285 5.07 17.51 16.74
C GLN A 285 3.71 17.47 16.05
N ALA A 286 3.04 18.61 15.94
CA ALA A 286 1.76 18.71 15.26
C ALA A 286 1.87 18.27 13.80
N MET A 287 2.85 18.80 13.06
CA MET A 287 3.09 18.45 11.66
C MET A 287 3.40 16.96 11.45
N ILE A 288 4.13 16.32 12.37
CA ILE A 288 4.43 14.89 12.30
C ILE A 288 3.17 14.06 12.54
N VAL A 289 2.36 14.43 13.54
CA VAL A 289 1.17 13.68 13.94
C VAL A 289 0.03 13.87 12.93
N SER A 290 -0.23 15.11 12.50
CA SER A 290 -1.29 15.42 11.53
C SER A 290 -0.91 15.08 10.09
N ARG A 291 0.39 14.87 9.81
CA ARG A 291 0.94 14.69 8.46
C ARG A 291 0.62 15.86 7.53
N ASP A 292 0.47 17.06 8.08
CA ASP A 292 0.31 18.29 7.31
C ASP A 292 1.54 18.59 6.44
N THR A 293 1.29 19.35 5.37
CA THR A 293 2.34 19.85 4.47
C THR A 293 2.73 21.27 4.85
N ALA A 294 3.88 21.74 4.35
CA ALA A 294 4.27 23.15 4.46
C ALA A 294 3.14 24.09 3.99
N TYR A 295 2.51 23.76 2.86
CA TYR A 295 1.34 24.48 2.35
C TYR A 295 0.16 24.45 3.32
N GLY A 296 -0.18 23.27 3.88
CA GLY A 296 -1.24 23.12 4.87
C GLY A 296 -1.05 24.01 6.09
N ALA A 297 0.18 24.06 6.62
CA ALA A 297 0.53 24.93 7.74
C ALA A 297 0.40 26.42 7.39
N ILE A 298 0.89 26.84 6.22
CA ILE A 298 0.79 28.22 5.75
C ILE A 298 -0.67 28.68 5.66
N VAL A 299 -1.55 27.83 5.11
CA VAL A 299 -2.99 28.09 5.02
C VAL A 299 -3.63 28.14 6.41
N HIS A 300 -3.27 27.20 7.29
CA HIS A 300 -3.81 27.12 8.65
C HIS A 300 -3.54 28.40 9.47
N PHE A 301 -2.32 28.95 9.36
CA PHE A 301 -1.92 30.15 10.11
C PHE A 301 -2.15 31.48 9.38
N ASP A 302 -2.80 31.44 8.21
CA ASP A 302 -3.09 32.61 7.36
C ASP A 302 -1.85 33.47 7.07
N VAL A 303 -0.76 32.81 6.65
CA VAL A 303 0.51 33.47 6.34
C VAL A 303 0.66 33.62 4.82
N GLU A 304 1.10 34.80 4.36
CA GLU A 304 1.26 35.05 2.94
C GLU A 304 2.40 34.20 2.33
N ARG A 305 2.09 33.40 1.31
CA ARG A 305 3.07 32.63 0.54
C ARG A 305 3.61 33.48 -0.60
N ASN A 306 4.88 33.84 -0.53
CA ASN A 306 5.49 34.72 -1.52
C ASN A 306 6.11 33.90 -2.67
N TYR A 307 5.30 33.62 -3.68
CA TYR A 307 5.73 32.90 -4.89
C TYR A 307 6.79 33.73 -5.64
N GLY A 308 8.05 33.27 -5.61
CA GLY A 308 9.19 33.92 -6.28
C GLY A 308 10.23 34.54 -5.36
N ALA A 309 10.06 34.47 -4.04
CA ALA A 309 11.14 34.79 -3.10
C ALA A 309 12.29 33.77 -3.21
N PRO A 310 13.55 34.16 -2.97
CA PRO A 310 14.67 33.22 -2.85
C PRO A 310 14.35 32.10 -1.84
N ARG A 311 14.97 30.91 -1.99
CA ARG A 311 14.83 29.72 -1.10
C ARG A 311 15.29 29.93 0.35
N GLU A 312 15.16 31.12 0.90
CA GLU A 312 15.73 31.52 2.18
C GLU A 312 14.86 31.11 3.38
N ASN A 313 13.58 30.77 3.17
CA ASN A 313 12.63 30.55 4.26
C ASN A 313 11.63 29.41 4.00
N PRO A 314 12.08 28.18 3.67
CA PRO A 314 11.18 27.05 3.56
C PRO A 314 10.48 26.79 4.90
N VAL A 315 9.20 26.42 4.86
CA VAL A 315 8.51 25.88 6.03
C VAL A 315 8.91 24.42 6.21
N TRP A 316 9.36 24.07 7.42
CA TRP A 316 9.74 22.71 7.76
C TRP A 316 8.55 21.75 7.58
N CYS A 317 8.80 20.60 6.99
CA CYS A 317 7.78 19.62 6.67
C CYS A 317 8.24 18.19 7.02
N ALA A 318 7.35 17.41 7.64
CA ALA A 318 7.59 15.99 7.94
C ALA A 318 7.17 15.06 6.79
N SER A 319 6.33 15.53 5.86
CA SER A 319 5.88 14.77 4.68
C SER A 319 6.89 14.90 3.55
N ARG A 320 7.67 13.83 3.33
CA ARG A 320 8.90 13.89 2.53
C ARG A 320 9.02 12.78 1.50
N PHE A 321 9.59 13.12 0.35
CA PHE A 321 10.10 12.17 -0.62
C PHE A 321 11.48 11.65 -0.18
N GLY A 322 11.78 10.39 -0.50
CA GLY A 322 13.11 9.82 -0.22
C GLY A 322 13.46 9.68 1.27
N GLN A 323 12.49 9.84 2.17
CA GLN A 323 12.62 9.59 3.61
C GLN A 323 12.43 8.09 3.89
N SER A 324 13.44 7.45 4.48
CA SER A 324 13.32 6.05 4.86
C SER A 324 12.46 5.84 6.10
N MET A 325 11.88 4.65 6.25
CA MET A 325 11.07 4.24 7.39
C MET A 325 11.52 2.84 7.81
N THR A 326 12.02 2.70 9.03
CA THR A 326 12.54 1.44 9.57
C THR A 326 11.73 1.02 10.78
N PHE A 327 11.22 -0.21 10.77
CA PHE A 327 10.44 -0.78 11.87
C PHE A 327 11.36 -1.58 12.79
N LEU A 328 11.29 -1.31 14.09
CA LEU A 328 12.07 -2.00 15.10
C LEU A 328 11.26 -3.15 15.73
N PRO A 329 11.92 -4.23 16.22
CA PRO A 329 11.25 -5.35 16.88
C PRO A 329 10.44 -4.96 18.13
N ASP A 330 10.78 -3.83 18.77
CA ASP A 330 10.09 -3.30 19.95
C ASP A 330 8.84 -2.46 19.59
N GLY A 331 8.47 -2.38 18.31
CA GLY A 331 7.32 -1.65 17.83
C GLY A 331 7.58 -0.17 17.54
N ARG A 332 8.80 0.32 17.76
CA ARG A 332 9.17 1.67 17.33
C ARG A 332 9.30 1.74 15.82
N VAL A 333 9.04 2.92 15.27
CA VAL A 333 9.30 3.25 13.87
C VAL A 333 10.22 4.44 13.79
N ILE A 334 11.28 4.31 12.99
CA ILE A 334 12.27 5.36 12.78
C ILE A 334 12.14 5.89 11.35
N GLU A 335 11.83 7.18 11.22
CA GLU A 335 11.85 7.90 9.94
C GLU A 335 13.12 8.74 9.85
N ILE A 336 13.83 8.67 8.73
CA ILE A 336 15.14 9.33 8.58
C ILE A 336 15.10 10.26 7.36
N ALA A 337 15.39 11.54 7.61
CA ALA A 337 15.74 12.54 6.61
C ALA A 337 14.68 12.70 5.48
N GLY A 338 15.11 12.84 4.22
CA GLY A 338 14.24 13.03 3.05
C GLY A 338 14.20 14.48 2.55
N GLU A 339 13.48 14.71 1.45
CA GLU A 339 13.26 16.02 0.84
C GLU A 339 11.78 16.40 0.81
N HIS A 340 11.48 17.70 0.82
CA HIS A 340 10.14 18.22 0.57
C HIS A 340 10.17 19.13 -0.66
N GLU A 341 9.12 19.02 -1.48
CA GLU A 341 8.90 19.73 -2.75
C GLU A 341 9.93 19.46 -3.86
N ASP A 342 9.64 19.99 -5.05
CA ASP A 342 10.58 20.01 -6.17
C ASP A 342 11.59 21.15 -6.01
N GLY A 343 12.78 21.00 -6.61
CA GLY A 343 13.84 22.00 -6.51
C GLY A 343 13.46 23.43 -6.93
N TYR A 344 12.41 23.66 -7.72
CA TYR A 344 11.98 25.03 -8.08
C TYR A 344 11.01 25.65 -7.06
N ASP A 345 10.48 24.88 -6.12
CA ASP A 345 9.55 25.37 -5.10
C ASP A 345 10.33 26.14 -3.99
N PRO A 346 9.78 27.27 -3.49
CA PRO A 346 10.41 28.01 -2.38
C PRO A 346 10.51 27.22 -1.07
N ASP A 347 9.67 26.21 -0.87
CA ASP A 347 9.68 25.34 0.31
C ASP A 347 10.59 24.11 0.12
N PHE A 348 11.34 24.03 -1.00
CA PHE A 348 12.31 22.96 -1.23
C PHE A 348 13.36 22.88 -0.13
N CYS A 349 13.44 21.72 0.52
CA CYS A 349 14.45 21.48 1.54
C CYS A 349 14.79 19.99 1.62
N ILE A 350 16.08 19.67 1.72
CA ILE A 350 16.58 18.35 2.06
C ILE A 350 16.95 18.37 3.54
N TYR A 351 16.41 17.43 4.30
CA TYR A 351 16.52 17.38 5.75
C TYR A 351 17.57 16.35 6.19
N ASN A 352 18.01 16.46 7.45
CA ASN A 352 18.90 15.50 8.11
C ASN A 352 18.39 15.11 9.51
N ASP A 353 17.14 15.41 9.82
CA ASP A 353 16.53 15.06 11.10
C ASP A 353 15.98 13.62 11.12
N VAL A 354 15.77 13.08 12.31
CA VAL A 354 15.26 11.73 12.56
C VAL A 354 14.06 11.80 13.49
N PHE A 355 13.00 11.06 13.14
CA PHE A 355 11.81 10.90 13.99
C PHE A 355 11.77 9.50 14.56
N VAL A 356 11.44 9.41 15.85
CA VAL A 356 11.15 8.14 16.51
C VAL A 356 9.69 8.16 16.93
N HIS A 357 8.95 7.20 16.41
CA HIS A 357 7.55 6.97 16.73
C HIS A 357 7.47 5.78 17.68
N GLU A 358 6.87 6.00 18.85
CA GLU A 358 6.63 4.95 19.83
C GLU A 358 5.11 4.78 20.02
N PRO A 359 4.60 3.53 20.15
CA PRO A 359 3.19 3.29 20.41
C PRO A 359 2.67 4.05 21.63
N GLY A 360 1.65 4.90 21.41
CA GLY A 360 0.99 5.64 22.48
C GLY A 360 1.76 6.85 23.02
N GLN A 361 2.86 7.24 22.38
CA GLN A 361 3.66 8.41 22.78
C GLN A 361 3.74 9.47 21.67
N ALA A 362 4.02 10.70 22.07
CA ALA A 362 4.36 11.77 21.13
C ALA A 362 5.63 11.39 20.35
N PRO A 363 5.73 11.77 19.06
CA PRO A 363 6.94 11.52 18.29
C PRO A 363 8.12 12.31 18.88
N ARG A 364 9.29 11.68 18.91
CA ARG A 364 10.54 12.33 19.33
C ARG A 364 11.32 12.73 18.09
N VAL A 365 11.90 13.94 18.11
CA VAL A 365 12.66 14.48 16.98
C VAL A 365 14.11 14.66 17.40
N PHE A 366 15.03 14.25 16.53
CA PHE A 366 16.47 14.39 16.71
C PHE A 366 17.08 15.15 15.55
N LEU A 367 17.85 16.18 15.88
CA LEU A 367 18.62 16.99 14.95
C LEU A 367 20.10 16.65 15.03
N TYR A 368 20.81 16.85 13.92
CA TYR A 368 22.23 16.56 13.81
C TYR A 368 22.98 17.73 13.16
N PRO A 369 24.24 17.98 13.56
CA PRO A 369 25.13 18.85 12.79
C PRO A 369 25.33 18.29 11.39
N SER A 370 25.35 19.15 10.37
CA SER A 370 25.56 18.73 8.97
C SER A 370 26.89 18.00 8.74
N GLN A 371 27.89 18.27 9.60
CA GLN A 371 29.19 17.59 9.58
C GLN A 371 29.11 16.13 10.07
N VAL A 372 28.12 15.81 10.91
CA VAL A 372 27.88 14.45 11.42
C VAL A 372 26.97 13.69 10.46
N PHE A 373 25.86 14.31 10.09
CA PHE A 373 24.90 13.75 9.15
C PHE A 373 24.39 14.88 8.25
N PRO A 374 24.83 14.96 6.99
CA PRO A 374 24.41 16.01 6.08
C PRO A 374 22.97 15.77 5.59
N PRO A 375 22.31 16.81 5.04
CA PRO A 375 21.05 16.66 4.31
C PRO A 375 21.05 15.44 3.37
N THR A 376 20.10 14.53 3.58
CA THR A 376 20.12 13.19 2.97
C THR A 376 18.72 12.77 2.50
N ASP A 377 18.58 12.42 1.24
CA ASP A 377 17.34 11.99 0.57
C ASP A 377 17.60 10.81 -0.36
N PHE A 378 16.55 10.07 -0.71
CA PHE A 378 16.58 8.90 -1.60
C PHE A 378 17.67 7.89 -1.24
N HIS A 379 17.94 7.76 0.05
CA HIS A 379 18.81 6.76 0.64
C HIS A 379 18.01 5.49 0.95
N THR A 380 18.70 4.43 1.34
CA THR A 380 18.08 3.27 1.98
C THR A 380 18.49 3.19 3.44
N ALA A 381 17.64 2.58 4.27
CA ALA A 381 17.90 2.34 5.68
C ALA A 381 17.65 0.87 5.99
N THR A 382 18.65 0.15 6.50
CA THR A 382 18.56 -1.29 6.79
C THR A 382 18.99 -1.57 8.23
N LEU A 383 18.10 -2.16 9.02
CA LEU A 383 18.38 -2.58 10.39
C LEU A 383 19.30 -3.80 10.42
N VAL A 384 20.41 -3.69 11.14
CA VAL A 384 21.40 -4.76 11.40
C VAL A 384 21.85 -4.67 12.86
N GLY A 385 21.36 -5.58 13.70
CA GLY A 385 21.57 -5.51 15.15
C GLY A 385 20.99 -4.21 15.74
N ASP A 386 21.80 -3.49 16.52
CA ASP A 386 21.44 -2.20 17.13
C ASP A 386 21.63 -0.98 16.19
N TRP A 387 21.92 -1.22 14.90
CA TRP A 387 22.25 -0.16 13.96
C TRP A 387 21.33 -0.16 12.76
N ILE A 388 20.91 1.03 12.33
CA ILE A 388 20.30 1.24 11.02
C ILE A 388 21.37 1.79 10.09
N TYR A 389 21.78 1.02 9.09
CA TYR A 389 22.71 1.47 8.06
C TYR A 389 21.97 2.32 7.03
N ILE A 390 22.40 3.56 6.89
CA ILE A 390 21.88 4.58 5.96
C ILE A 390 22.85 4.63 4.78
N ILE A 391 22.42 4.19 3.61
CA ILE A 391 23.30 4.02 2.44
C ILE A 391 22.81 4.89 1.29
N GLY A 392 23.74 5.61 0.66
CA GLY A 392 23.50 6.45 -0.49
C GLY A 392 22.75 7.75 -0.16
N SER A 393 22.67 8.64 -1.15
CA SER A 393 21.93 9.90 -1.09
C SER A 393 22.02 10.62 -2.43
N LEU A 394 20.96 11.32 -2.85
CA LEU A 394 21.05 12.29 -3.95
C LEU A 394 21.76 13.56 -3.48
N GLY A 395 21.22 14.23 -2.47
CA GLY A 395 21.76 15.41 -1.79
C GLY A 395 21.75 16.68 -2.64
N TYR A 396 22.11 17.80 -2.01
CA TYR A 396 22.34 19.06 -2.69
C TYR A 396 23.47 18.94 -3.72
N GLN A 397 23.32 19.57 -4.89
CA GLN A 397 24.23 19.37 -6.04
C GLN A 397 25.67 19.78 -5.72
N GLU A 398 25.82 20.87 -4.98
CA GLU A 398 27.07 21.47 -4.53
C GLU A 398 27.86 20.56 -3.57
N ASP A 399 27.19 19.66 -2.84
CA ASP A 399 27.79 18.79 -1.82
C ASP A 399 28.07 17.37 -2.33
N ARG A 400 27.80 17.08 -3.61
CA ARG A 400 27.91 15.72 -4.16
C ARG A 400 29.36 15.33 -4.40
N ASN A 401 29.89 14.44 -3.55
CA ASN A 401 31.00 13.59 -3.96
C ASN A 401 30.47 12.42 -4.81
N LEU A 402 30.71 12.44 -6.12
CA LEU A 402 30.21 11.42 -7.06
C LEU A 402 30.99 10.09 -6.99
N ASN A 403 32.22 10.11 -6.48
CA ASN A 403 33.11 8.96 -6.47
C ASN A 403 33.04 8.13 -5.18
N LYS A 404 32.23 8.54 -4.19
CA LYS A 404 32.09 7.84 -2.92
C LYS A 404 30.61 7.71 -2.56
N CYS A 405 30.16 6.50 -2.28
CA CYS A 405 28.86 6.26 -1.68
C CYS A 405 28.89 6.69 -0.20
N PRO A 406 28.04 7.64 0.24
CA PRO A 406 27.91 7.91 1.65
C PRO A 406 27.31 6.69 2.36
N VAL A 407 27.92 6.31 3.49
CA VAL A 407 27.41 5.29 4.40
C VAL A 407 27.45 5.85 5.81
N TYR A 408 26.29 5.88 6.45
CA TYR A 408 26.14 6.22 7.85
C TYR A 408 25.49 5.07 8.60
N ARG A 409 25.55 5.10 9.92
CA ARG A 409 24.76 4.21 10.77
C ARG A 409 24.17 4.97 11.95
N LEU A 410 22.89 4.75 12.22
CA LEU A 410 22.15 5.28 13.36
C LEU A 410 22.03 4.21 14.44
N ASN A 411 22.44 4.52 15.67
CA ASN A 411 22.25 3.61 16.80
C ASN A 411 20.80 3.68 17.30
N VAL A 412 20.10 2.54 17.37
CA VAL A 412 18.67 2.51 17.73
C VAL A 412 18.38 2.71 19.21
N GLN A 413 19.40 2.75 20.06
CA GLN A 413 19.25 2.99 21.51
C GLN A 413 19.59 4.45 21.86
N THR A 414 20.66 5.00 21.29
CA THR A 414 21.14 6.36 21.60
C THR A 414 20.68 7.42 20.61
N MET A 415 20.20 7.02 19.44
CA MET A 415 19.93 7.90 18.29
C MET A 415 21.16 8.68 17.81
N SER A 416 22.38 8.22 18.10
CA SER A 416 23.58 8.85 17.53
C SER A 416 23.85 8.33 16.12
N ILE A 417 24.26 9.21 15.20
CA ILE A 417 24.68 8.86 13.85
C ILE A 417 26.19 8.90 13.73
N GLU A 418 26.76 7.91 13.05
CA GLU A 418 28.18 7.83 12.74
C GLU A 418 28.39 7.68 11.23
N TYR A 419 29.41 8.36 10.71
CA TYR A 419 29.91 8.06 9.37
C TYR A 419 30.70 6.76 9.38
N VAL A 420 30.47 5.92 8.37
CA VAL A 420 31.16 4.63 8.21
C VAL A 420 32.21 4.78 7.13
N GLU A 421 33.48 4.71 7.50
CA GLU A 421 34.56 4.62 6.52
C GLU A 421 34.49 3.29 5.78
N THR A 422 34.41 3.38 4.46
CA THR A 422 34.26 2.23 3.56
C THR A 422 35.55 1.93 2.82
N SER A 423 35.72 0.66 2.43
CA SER A 423 36.81 0.21 1.57
C SER A 423 36.33 -0.79 0.51
N GLY A 424 37.22 -1.27 -0.36
CA GLY A 424 36.85 -2.16 -1.45
C GLY A 424 36.44 -1.42 -2.71
N THR A 425 35.51 -2.00 -3.49
CA THR A 425 35.09 -1.42 -4.78
C THR A 425 33.87 -0.52 -4.57
N ASP A 426 34.13 0.71 -4.12
CA ASP A 426 33.06 1.71 -3.87
C ASP A 426 32.27 1.97 -5.17
N PRO A 427 30.93 2.01 -5.08
CA PRO A 427 30.11 2.14 -6.27
C PRO A 427 29.94 3.58 -6.77
N GLY A 428 30.51 4.55 -6.07
CA GLY A 428 30.17 5.94 -6.27
C GLY A 428 28.81 6.27 -5.66
N ARG A 429 28.40 7.53 -5.78
CA ARG A 429 27.16 8.00 -5.13
C ARG A 429 25.92 7.40 -5.78
N VAL A 430 25.23 6.55 -5.02
CA VAL A 430 23.94 5.96 -5.41
C VAL A 430 22.77 6.64 -4.69
N CYS A 431 21.65 6.74 -5.38
CA CYS A 431 20.37 7.17 -4.81
C CYS A 431 19.21 6.41 -5.46
N ARG A 432 18.02 6.47 -4.86
CA ARG A 432 16.80 5.79 -5.37
C ARG A 432 17.01 4.28 -5.62
N HIS A 433 17.93 3.68 -4.87
CA HIS A 433 18.25 2.27 -4.93
C HIS A 433 17.39 1.47 -3.94
N ARG A 434 17.47 0.15 -4.04
CA ARG A 434 16.92 -0.79 -3.09
C ARG A 434 18.04 -1.37 -2.25
N ALA A 435 17.78 -1.62 -0.98
CA ALA A 435 18.69 -2.32 -0.09
C ALA A 435 17.95 -3.38 0.72
N ARG A 436 18.59 -4.53 0.95
CA ARG A 436 18.05 -5.59 1.81
C ARG A 436 19.17 -6.34 2.50
N LEU A 437 18.96 -6.70 3.77
CA LEU A 437 19.78 -7.69 4.44
C LEU A 437 19.59 -9.07 3.76
N VAL A 438 20.68 -9.71 3.34
CA VAL A 438 20.63 -11.04 2.66
C VAL A 438 21.33 -12.15 3.44
N ASN A 439 22.39 -11.82 4.18
CA ASN A 439 23.10 -12.72 5.09
C ASN A 439 23.40 -11.97 6.39
N ASP A 440 24.04 -12.65 7.35
CA ASP A 440 24.50 -12.02 8.59
C ASP A 440 25.42 -10.82 8.29
N GLY A 441 24.88 -9.61 8.46
CA GLY A 441 25.56 -8.35 8.20
C GLY A 441 25.88 -8.02 6.74
N GLN A 442 25.20 -8.62 5.75
CA GLN A 442 25.41 -8.26 4.35
C GLN A 442 24.18 -7.58 3.75
N ILE A 443 24.36 -6.34 3.31
CA ILE A 443 23.31 -5.53 2.69
C ILE A 443 23.50 -5.57 1.18
N LEU A 444 22.56 -6.20 0.48
CA LEU A 444 22.46 -6.21 -0.97
C LEU A 444 21.86 -4.90 -1.47
N ILE A 445 22.52 -4.22 -2.39
CA ILE A 445 22.12 -2.93 -2.98
C ILE A 445 21.95 -3.11 -4.50
N ARG A 446 20.86 -2.59 -5.06
CA ARG A 446 20.54 -2.71 -6.49
C ARG A 446 19.58 -1.64 -6.98
N ASP A 447 19.37 -1.59 -8.31
CA ASP A 447 18.37 -0.75 -8.99
C ASP A 447 18.50 0.76 -8.69
N GLY A 448 19.71 1.20 -8.36
CA GLY A 448 20.03 2.59 -8.03
C GLY A 448 20.35 3.46 -9.23
N GLN A 449 20.13 4.76 -9.07
CA GLN A 449 20.69 5.77 -9.97
C GLN A 449 22.10 6.13 -9.48
N LEU A 450 23.09 5.93 -10.35
CA LEU A 450 24.42 6.52 -10.15
C LEU A 450 24.35 8.02 -10.43
N CYS A 451 24.73 8.83 -9.45
CA CYS A 451 24.79 10.27 -9.63
C CYS A 451 25.96 10.59 -10.59
N ALA A 452 25.66 11.18 -11.75
CA ALA A 452 26.67 11.61 -12.73
C ALA A 452 26.41 13.07 -13.18
N ASN A 453 27.44 13.76 -13.67
CA ASN A 453 27.37 15.18 -14.13
C ASN A 453 26.38 15.44 -15.28
N SER A 454 25.94 14.37 -15.96
CA SER A 454 24.74 14.36 -16.79
C SER A 454 23.96 13.13 -16.34
N ILE A 455 22.66 13.27 -16.04
CA ILE A 455 21.78 12.15 -15.67
C ILE A 455 21.74 11.18 -16.87
N LYS A 456 22.67 10.23 -16.91
CA LYS A 456 22.46 8.99 -17.64
C LYS A 456 21.58 8.19 -16.72
N TYR A 457 20.32 7.97 -17.10
CA TYR A 457 19.51 6.91 -16.51
C TYR A 457 20.37 5.65 -16.56
N GLY A 458 20.89 5.26 -15.40
CA GLY A 458 21.94 4.26 -15.29
C GLY A 458 21.49 2.97 -15.96
N THR A 459 22.43 2.30 -16.62
CA THR A 459 22.26 0.90 -17.02
C THR A 459 21.68 0.13 -15.83
N PRO A 460 20.50 -0.49 -15.98
CA PRO A 460 19.92 -1.28 -14.91
C PRO A 460 20.89 -2.44 -14.59
N HIS A 461 20.86 -2.94 -13.35
CA HIS A 461 21.46 -4.22 -12.92
C HIS A 461 22.87 -4.24 -12.29
N GLU A 462 23.51 -3.13 -11.89
CA GLU A 462 24.67 -3.27 -10.99
C GLU A 462 24.19 -3.62 -9.57
N VAL A 463 24.48 -4.87 -9.18
CA VAL A 463 24.21 -5.43 -7.86
C VAL A 463 25.48 -5.35 -7.03
N MET A 464 25.36 -4.96 -5.78
CA MET A 464 26.49 -4.67 -4.89
C MET A 464 26.17 -5.16 -3.49
N ILE A 465 27.19 -5.56 -2.75
CA ILE A 465 27.02 -6.00 -1.37
C ILE A 465 27.88 -5.11 -0.48
N PHE A 466 27.29 -4.57 0.57
CA PHE A 466 28.01 -3.90 1.65
C PHE A 466 28.04 -4.81 2.87
N ASP A 467 29.24 -5.17 3.32
CA ASP A 467 29.45 -5.99 4.51
C ASP A 467 29.57 -5.08 5.75
N THR A 468 28.62 -5.18 6.68
CA THR A 468 28.53 -4.30 7.85
C THR A 468 29.51 -4.66 8.96
N HIS A 469 30.14 -5.84 8.91
CA HIS A 469 31.14 -6.23 9.90
C HIS A 469 32.52 -5.68 9.55
N THR A 470 32.84 -5.66 8.26
CA THR A 470 34.13 -5.23 7.73
C THR A 470 34.11 -3.84 7.10
N HIS A 471 32.91 -3.29 6.84
CA HIS A 471 32.67 -2.05 6.09
C HIS A 471 33.27 -2.07 4.68
N VAL A 472 33.23 -3.24 4.03
CA VAL A 472 33.79 -3.47 2.69
C VAL A 472 32.68 -3.56 1.65
N TRP A 473 32.88 -2.87 0.52
CA TRP A 473 32.10 -3.04 -0.70
C TRP A 473 32.59 -4.27 -1.49
N LEU A 474 31.67 -5.21 -1.70
CA LEU A 474 31.87 -6.45 -2.44
C LEU A 474 31.08 -6.40 -3.75
N ARG A 475 31.68 -6.87 -4.85
CA ARG A 475 30.97 -7.15 -6.10
C ARG A 475 30.55 -8.63 -6.10
N PRO A 476 29.27 -8.95 -6.39
CA PRO A 476 28.88 -10.31 -6.71
C PRO A 476 29.71 -10.80 -7.89
N THR A 477 30.41 -11.92 -7.71
CA THR A 477 31.16 -12.60 -8.79
C THR A 477 30.26 -13.29 -9.77
#